data_AF-A0A914U094-F1
#
_entry.id   AF-A0A914U094-F1
#
_cell.length_a   1.000
_cell.length_b   1.000
_cell.length_c   1.000
_cell.angle_alpha   90.00
_cell.angle_beta   90.00
_cell.angle_gamma   90.00
#
_symmetry.space_group_name_H-M   'P 1'
#
loop_
_entity.id
_entity.type
_entity.pdbx_description
1 polymer ?
#
loop_
_entity_poly.entity_id
_entity_poly.type
_entity_poly.pdbx_seq_one_letter_code
_entity_poly.pdbx_strand_id
1 'polypeptide(L)' 'MGHRRQHVEHFRKGGFNTIINFVPQQEAWVIERMGRFHKILEPGVAFLFPCLDNIQYIHTLKEMTIEI' A
#
# COMPACT_ATOMS: atom_id res chain seq x y z
N MET A 1 17.73 16.49 17.53
CA MET A 1 17.15 15.14 17.70
C MET A 1 15.67 15.19 17.31
N GLY A 2 15.39 15.27 16.01
CA GLY A 2 14.02 15.33 15.50
C GLY A 2 13.57 13.92 15.11
N HIS A 3 12.73 13.30 15.93
CA HIS A 3 12.02 12.08 15.55
C HIS A 3 11.10 12.41 14.37
N ARG A 4 11.61 12.21 13.16
CA ARG A 4 10.88 12.37 11.91
C ARG A 4 9.84 11.25 11.89
N ARG A 5 8.60 11.61 12.23
CA ARG A 5 7.47 10.69 12.25
C ARG A 5 7.31 10.13 10.84
N GLN A 6 7.58 8.83 10.69
CA GLN A 6 7.32 8.09 9.46
C GLN A 6 5.85 8.29 9.12
N HIS A 7 5.55 9.02 8.05
CA HIS A 7 4.17 9.24 7.64
C HIS A 7 3.74 8.05 6.77
N VAL A 8 3.71 6.86 7.39
CA VAL A 8 3.05 5.70 6.80
C VAL A 8 1.58 6.04 6.78
N GLU A 9 1.09 6.48 5.64
CA GLU A 9 -0.33 6.78 5.50
C GLU A 9 -1.10 5.47 5.55
N HIS A 10 -1.78 5.25 6.68
CA HIS A 10 -2.66 4.12 6.89
C HIS A 10 -3.95 4.37 6.11
N PHE A 11 -3.92 4.08 4.82
CA PHE A 11 -5.08 4.27 3.97
C PHE A 11 -6.01 3.06 4.07
N ARG A 12 -6.80 2.97 5.14
CA ARG A 12 -7.87 1.95 5.21
C ARG A 12 -9.05 2.40 4.34
N LYS A 13 -9.06 2.05 3.05
CA LYS A 13 -10.23 2.26 2.19
C LYS A 13 -11.32 1.27 2.58
N GLY A 14 -12.12 1.62 3.58
CA GLY A 14 -13.31 0.87 3.96
C GLY A 14 -14.39 1.07 2.90
N GLY A 15 -14.56 0.09 2.02
CA GLY A 15 -15.63 0.06 1.03
C GLY A 15 -15.12 -0.07 -0.39
N PHE A 16 -15.39 -1.24 -0.99
CA PHE A 16 -15.29 -1.57 -2.42
C PHE A 16 -14.13 -0.89 -3.15
N ASN A 17 -12.92 -1.39 -2.95
CA ASN A 17 -11.83 -1.23 -3.89
C ASN A 17 -12.25 -1.75 -5.28
N THR A 18 -11.86 -1.06 -6.34
CA THR A 18 -12.15 -1.50 -7.71
C THR A 18 -11.39 -2.77 -8.03
N ILE A 19 -11.91 -3.59 -8.96
CA ILE A 19 -11.23 -4.83 -9.38
C ILE A 19 -9.83 -4.54 -9.92
N ILE A 20 -9.68 -3.40 -10.59
CA ILE A 20 -8.43 -2.91 -11.14
C ILE A 20 -8.03 -1.65 -10.37
N ASN A 21 -6.82 -1.65 -9.83
CA ASN A 21 -6.21 -0.50 -9.19
C ASN A 21 -4.88 -0.20 -9.88
N PHE A 22 -4.49 1.08 -9.88
CA PHE A 22 -3.21 1.52 -10.40
C PHE A 22 -2.35 1.99 -9.23
N VAL A 23 -1.22 1.32 -9.04
CA VAL A 23 -0.21 1.67 -8.05
C VAL A 23 0.72 2.72 -8.67
N PRO A 24 0.81 3.93 -8.10
CA PRO A 24 1.66 4.98 -8.63
C PRO A 24 3.14 4.59 -8.72
N GLN A 25 3.83 5.15 -9.72
CA GLN A 25 5.28 5.11 -9.78
C GLN A 25 5.83 5.79 -8.52
N GLN A 26 6.71 5.11 -7.77
CA GLN A 26 7.29 5.53 -6.48
C GLN A 26 6.50 5.15 -5.23
N GLU A 27 5.48 4.30 -5.35
CA GLU A 27 4.75 3.74 -4.21
C GLU A 27 4.72 2.22 -4.24
N ALA A 28 4.62 1.61 -3.06
CA ALA A 28 4.36 0.20 -2.88
C ALA A 28 3.18 0.03 -1.92
N TRP A 29 2.17 -0.75 -2.31
CA TRP A 29 0.93 -0.89 -1.55
C TRP A 29 0.87 -2.25 -0.86
N VAL A 30 0.67 -2.27 0.45
CA VAL A 30 0.51 -3.51 1.22
C VAL A 30 -0.96 -3.94 1.20
N ILE A 31 -1.19 -5.18 0.78
CA ILE A 31 -2.53 -5.76 0.67
C ILE A 31 -2.77 -6.75 1.81
N GLU A 32 -3.94 -6.63 2.40
CA GLU A 32 -4.47 -7.50 3.44
C GLU A 32 -5.71 -8.23 2.91
N ARG A 33 -5.76 -9.55 3.09
CA ARG A 33 -6.92 -10.39 2.75
C ARG A 33 -7.48 -11.04 4.00
N MET A 34 -8.78 -10.85 4.26
CA MET A 34 -9.47 -11.44 5.42
C MET A 34 -8.76 -11.19 6.76
N GLY A 35 -8.20 -10.00 6.97
CA GLY A 35 -7.50 -9.68 8.23
C GLY A 35 -6.05 -10.19 8.31
N ARG A 36 -5.46 -10.65 7.19
CA ARG A 36 -4.08 -11.15 7.14
C ARG A 36 -3.30 -10.56 5.96
N PHE A 37 -2.02 -10.30 6.15
CA PHE A 37 -1.13 -9.89 5.08
C PHE A 37 -1.18 -10.87 3.90
N HIS A 38 -1.36 -10.34 2.69
CA HIS A 38 -1.40 -11.13 1.47
C HIS A 38 -0.12 -10.95 0.66
N LYS A 39 0.19 -9.70 0.26
CA LYS A 39 1.38 -9.33 -0.53
C LYS A 39 1.57 -7.82 -0.59
N ILE A 40 2.72 -7.40 -1.09
CA ILE A 40 3.01 -6.01 -1.47
C ILE A 40 2.84 -5.88 -2.99
N LEU A 41 2.22 -4.80 -3.44
CA LEU A 41 2.11 -4.43 -4.84
C LEU A 41 3.18 -3.40 -5.18
N GLU A 42 3.92 -3.67 -6.24
CA GLU A 42 4.86 -2.73 -6.85
C GLU A 42 4.13 -1.77 -7.81
N PRO A 43 4.77 -0.67 -8.24
CA PRO A 43 4.20 0.25 -9.22
C PRO A 43 3.66 -0.46 -10.47
N GLY A 44 2.45 -0.08 -10.88
CA GLY A 44 1.77 -0.67 -12.05
C GLY A 44 0.32 -1.04 -11.81
N VAL A 45 -0.23 -1.87 -12.69
CA VAL A 45 -1.63 -2.30 -12.61
C VAL A 45 -1.76 -3.50 -11.68
N ALA A 46 -2.67 -3.40 -10.71
CA ALA A 46 -2.94 -4.45 -9.75
C ALA A 46 -4.41 -4.88 -9.79
N PHE A 47 -4.62 -6.20 -9.76
CA PHE A 47 -5.94 -6.80 -9.66
C PHE A 47 -6.21 -7.21 -8.22
N LEU A 48 -7.29 -6.67 -7.66
CA LEU A 48 -7.73 -6.92 -6.28
C LEU A 48 -9.19 -7.32 -6.25
N PHE A 49 -9.58 -8.15 -5.30
CA PHE A 49 -10.97 -8.52 -5.10
C PHE A 49 -11.65 -7.55 -4.10
N PRO A 50 -12.67 -6.77 -4.53
CA PRO A 50 -13.31 -5.72 -3.73
C PRO A 50 -13.79 -6.12 -2.33
N CYS A 51 -14.16 -7.40 -2.18
CA CYS A 51 -14.77 -7.91 -0.97
C CYS A 51 -13.77 -8.66 -0.07
N LEU A 52 -12.62 -9.05 -0.62
CA LEU A 52 -11.65 -9.91 0.06
C LEU A 52 -10.38 -9.17 0.41
N ASP A 53 -9.92 -8.30 -0.48
CA ASP A 53 -8.66 -7.57 -0.37
C ASP A 53 -8.90 -6.16 0.16
N ASN A 54 -8.02 -5.66 1.02
CA ASN A 54 -7.97 -4.28 1.46
C ASN A 54 -6.54 -3.76 1.26
N ILE A 55 -6.42 -2.50 0.84
CA ILE A 55 -5.14 -1.79 0.82
C ILE A 55 -4.98 -1.17 2.20
N GLN A 56 -3.86 -1.43 2.89
CA GLN A 56 -3.67 -1.02 4.28
C GLN A 56 -2.57 0.03 4.47
N TYR A 57 -1.46 -0.09 3.73
CA TYR A 57 -0.29 0.78 3.85
C TYR A 57 0.29 1.14 2.49
N ILE A 58 0.75 2.38 2.34
CA ILE A 58 1.49 2.86 1.17
C ILE A 58 2.89 3.26 1.64
N HIS A 59 3.91 2.64 1.05
CA HIS A 59 5.30 2.99 1.27
C HIS A 59 5.85 3.70 0.04
N THR A 60 6.50 4.86 0.22
CA THR A 60 7.14 5.52 -0.92
C THR A 60 8.54 4.97 -1.15
N LEU A 61 8.86 4.60 -2.39
CA LEU A 61 10.16 4.02 -2.79
C LEU A 61 11.35 4.97 -2.54
N LYS A 62 11.08 6.28 -2.51
CA LYS A 62 12.08 7.28 -2.13
C LYS A 62 12.60 7.07 -0.71
N GLU A 63 11.78 6.56 0.20
CA GLU A 63 12.18 6.31 1.59
C GLU A 63 13.11 5.11 1.70
N MET A 64 12.87 4.02 0.95
CA MET A 64 13.75 2.84 0.94
C MET A 64 15.18 3.14 0.47
N THR A 65 15.36 4.15 -0.38
CA THR A 65 16.67 4.47 -0.97
C THR A 65 17.52 5.36 -0.05
N ILE A 66 16.92 5.98 0.97
CA ILE A 66 17.60 6.91 1.88
C ILE A 66 18.22 6.16 3.09
N GLU A 67 18.03 4.84 3.20
CA GLU A 67 18.76 4.00 4.16
C GLU A 67 20.16 3.64 3.66
N ILE A 68 21.10 4.60 3.61
CA ILE A 68 22.54 4.35 3.50
C ILE A 68 23.33 5.39 4.30
#